data_AF-A0AB39Z3H5-F1
#
_entry.id   AF-A0AB39Z3H5-F1
#
_cell.length_a   1.000
_cell.length_b   1.000
_cell.length_c   1.000
_cell.angle_alpha   90.00
_cell.angle_beta   90.00
_cell.angle_gamma   90.00
#
_symmetry.space_group_name_H-M   'P 1'
#
loop_
_entity.id
_entity.type
_entity.pdbx_description
1 polymer ?
#
loop_
_entity_poly.entity_id
_entity_poly.type
_entity_poly.pdbx_seq_one_letter_code
_entity_poly.pdbx_strand_id
1 'polypeptide(L)'
;MDSVGEDCNELKQQYDACFNSWFSERFLKGQTDDSACVPIFRVYQECVKRAIRDKKINLREIDPIFETSSDEDNANSSDGQKQQKGNS
;
A
#
# COMPACT_ATOMS: atom_id res chain seq x y z
N MET A 1 4.38 9.19 -13.86
CA MET A 1 4.12 7.76 -13.57
C MET A 1 2.74 7.68 -12.97
N ASP A 2 1.91 6.77 -13.46
CA ASP A 2 0.53 6.67 -12.99
C ASP A 2 0.46 5.88 -11.68
N SER A 3 -0.57 6.15 -10.91
CA SER A 3 -0.92 5.43 -9.70
C SER A 3 -1.65 4.12 -10.04
N VAL A 4 -1.80 3.25 -9.03
CA VAL A 4 -2.56 2.00 -9.16
C VAL A 4 -4.05 2.26 -9.44
N GLY A 5 -4.61 3.37 -8.99
CA GLY A 5 -5.95 3.85 -9.34
C GLY A 5 -5.85 5.14 -10.14
N GLU A 6 -6.58 5.24 -11.26
CA GLU A 6 -6.57 6.43 -12.12
C GLU A 6 -7.08 7.68 -11.39
N ASP A 7 -8.05 7.49 -10.49
CA ASP A 7 -8.59 8.51 -9.58
C ASP A 7 -7.55 9.03 -8.58
N CYS A 8 -6.48 8.27 -8.32
CA CYS A 8 -5.40 8.66 -7.43
C CYS A 8 -4.24 9.37 -8.15
N ASN A 9 -4.29 9.55 -9.48
CA ASN A 9 -3.18 10.11 -10.25
C ASN A 9 -2.85 11.55 -9.86
N GLU A 10 -3.85 12.40 -9.70
CA GLU A 10 -3.65 13.80 -9.32
C GLU A 10 -3.09 13.91 -7.90
N LEU A 11 -3.65 13.15 -6.95
CA LEU A 11 -3.17 13.07 -5.57
C LEU A 11 -1.72 12.58 -5.49
N LYS A 12 -1.36 11.60 -6.34
CA LYS A 12 0.01 11.12 -6.47
C LYS A 12 0.95 12.23 -6.91
N GLN A 13 0.60 12.97 -7.97
CA GLN A 13 1.44 14.04 -8.49
C GLN A 13 1.69 15.14 -7.45
N GLN A 14 0.65 15.53 -6.72
CA GLN A 14 0.77 16.52 -5.64
C GLN A 14 1.66 16.01 -4.50
N TYR A 15 1.48 14.76 -4.08
CA TYR A 15 2.30 14.16 -3.03
C TYR A 15 3.76 14.02 -3.46
N ASP A 16 4.02 13.46 -4.65
CA ASP A 16 5.38 13.25 -5.19
C ASP A 16 6.13 14.59 -5.31
N ALA A 17 5.46 15.65 -5.78
CA ALA A 17 6.05 16.98 -5.87
C ALA A 17 6.42 17.54 -4.48
N CYS A 18 5.50 17.44 -3.51
CA CYS A 18 5.76 17.85 -2.13
C CYS A 18 6.93 17.07 -1.52
N PHE A 19 6.88 15.74 -1.64
CA PHE A 19 7.89 14.85 -1.09
C PHE A 19 9.26 15.11 -1.69
N ASN A 20 9.38 15.31 -3.00
CA ASN A 20 10.68 15.55 -3.65
C ASN A 20 11.32 16.88 -3.22
N SER A 21 10.52 17.94 -3.06
CA SER A 21 11.00 19.22 -2.53
C SER A 21 11.40 19.07 -1.05
N TRP A 22 10.55 18.47 -0.23
CA TRP A 22 10.87 18.20 1.18
C TRP A 22 12.14 17.34 1.34
N PHE A 23 12.24 16.27 0.57
CA PHE A 23 13.37 15.34 0.62
C PHE A 23 14.69 16.05 0.31
N SER A 24 14.71 16.81 -0.79
CA SER A 24 15.91 17.49 -1.27
C SER A 24 16.29 18.70 -0.41
N GLU A 25 15.31 19.46 0.07
CA GLU A 25 15.55 20.73 0.75
C GLU A 25 15.66 20.62 2.26
N ARG A 26 15.05 19.58 2.85
CA ARG A 26 14.93 19.39 4.31
C ARG A 26 15.61 18.09 4.74
N PHE A 27 15.11 16.94 4.29
CA PHE A 27 15.54 15.64 4.80
C PHE A 27 17.05 15.40 4.57
N LEU A 28 17.54 15.60 3.34
CA LEU A 28 18.96 15.44 3.02
C LEU A 28 19.88 16.43 3.76
N LYS A 29 19.32 17.50 4.34
CA LYS A 29 20.04 18.48 5.15
C LYS A 29 19.90 18.22 6.66
N GLY A 30 19.36 17.08 7.04
CA GLY A 30 19.17 16.66 8.44
C GLY A 30 17.90 17.20 9.11
N GLN A 31 17.01 17.87 8.38
CA GLN A 31 15.70 18.29 8.91
C GLN A 31 14.68 17.18 8.63
N THR A 32 14.28 16.46 9.68
CA THR A 32 13.45 15.24 9.56
C THR A 32 11.97 15.47 9.86
N ASP A 33 11.53 16.70 10.09
CA ASP A 33 10.11 17.03 10.27
C ASP A 33 9.36 16.78 8.95
N ASP A 34 8.47 15.79 8.94
CA ASP A 34 7.73 15.31 7.78
C ASP A 34 6.34 15.95 7.63
N SER A 35 5.96 16.84 8.55
CA SER A 35 4.63 17.44 8.64
C SER A 35 4.16 18.15 7.37
N ALA A 36 5.10 18.63 6.53
CA ALA A 36 4.81 19.38 5.30
C ALA A 36 3.92 18.61 4.31
N CYS A 37 4.13 17.31 4.14
CA CYS A 37 3.43 16.51 3.13
C CYS A 37 2.38 15.56 3.72
N VAL A 38 2.31 15.43 5.05
CA VAL A 38 1.39 14.52 5.75
C VAL A 38 -0.08 14.69 5.33
N PRO A 39 -0.65 15.92 5.22
CA PRO A 39 -2.05 16.06 4.83
C PRO A 39 -2.36 15.50 3.44
N ILE A 40 -1.47 15.75 2.48
CA ILE A 40 -1.60 15.27 1.09
C ILE A 40 -1.41 13.75 1.07
N PHE A 41 -0.41 13.25 1.80
CA PHE A 41 -0.13 11.83 1.90
C PHE A 41 -1.32 11.04 2.44
N ARG A 42 -2.01 11.53 3.48
CA ARG A 42 -3.18 10.84 4.05
C ARG A 42 -4.28 10.63 3.02
N VAL A 43 -4.62 11.65 2.24
CA VAL A 43 -5.65 11.56 1.21
C VAL A 43 -5.22 10.62 0.08
N TYR A 44 -3.97 10.75 -0.38
CA TYR A 44 -3.40 9.86 -1.40
C TYR A 44 -3.37 8.39 -0.95
N GLN A 45 -2.90 8.14 0.28
CA GLN A 45 -2.79 6.80 0.87
C GLN A 45 -4.14 6.10 0.94
N GLU A 46 -5.20 6.78 1.38
CA GLU A 46 -6.54 6.22 1.44
C GLU A 46 -7.10 5.91 0.04
N CYS A 47 -6.84 6.78 -0.94
CA CYS A 47 -7.18 6.51 -2.34
C CYS A 47 -6.51 5.23 -2.86
N VAL A 48 -5.20 5.10 -2.64
CA VAL A 48 -4.42 3.93 -3.09
C VAL A 48 -4.88 2.64 -2.40
N LYS A 49 -5.10 2.67 -1.08
CA LYS A 49 -5.62 1.51 -0.35
C LYS A 49 -6.95 1.03 -0.91
N ARG A 50 -7.85 1.95 -1.26
CA ARG A 50 -9.12 1.63 -1.91
C ARG A 50 -8.88 0.97 -3.26
N ALA A 51 -8.07 1.58 -4.13
CA ALA A 51 -7.77 1.05 -5.45
C ALA A 51 -7.14 -0.35 -5.41
N ILE A 52 -6.28 -0.63 -4.43
CA ILE A 52 -5.67 -1.95 -4.20
C ILE A 52 -6.73 -3.01 -3.86
N ARG A 53 -7.69 -2.67 -2.98
CA ARG A 53 -8.81 -3.56 -2.64
C ARG A 53 -9.71 -3.81 -3.85
N ASP A 54 -10.08 -2.76 -4.58
CA ASP A 54 -10.98 -2.85 -5.74
C ASP A 54 -10.36 -3.69 -6.87
N LYS A 55 -9.03 -3.61 -7.04
CA LYS A 55 -8.26 -4.41 -8.01
C LYS A 55 -7.84 -5.79 -7.50
N LYS A 56 -8.20 -6.16 -6.26
CA LYS A 56 -7.87 -7.45 -5.62
C LYS A 56 -6.36 -7.77 -5.62
N ILE A 57 -5.53 -6.76 -5.39
CA ILE A 57 -4.07 -6.92 -5.32
C ILE A 57 -3.71 -7.46 -3.91
N ASN A 58 -3.10 -8.65 -3.84
CA ASN A 58 -2.65 -9.24 -2.59
C ASN A 58 -1.28 -8.68 -2.18
N LEU A 59 -1.25 -7.75 -1.24
CA LEU A 59 0.00 -7.18 -0.70
C LEU A 59 0.73 -8.13 0.28
N ARG A 60 0.07 -9.19 0.77
CA ARG A 60 0.62 -10.15 1.74
C ARG A 60 1.74 -11.02 1.17
N GLU A 61 1.87 -11.10 -0.15
CA GLU A 61 2.92 -11.85 -0.84
C GLU A 61 4.24 -11.05 -0.94
N ILE A 62 4.24 -9.80 -0.48
CA ILE A 62 5.42 -8.94 -0.39
C ILE A 62 5.95 -9.07 1.06
N ASP A 63 7.22 -9.44 1.20
CA ASP A 63 7.91 -9.69 2.48
C ASP A 63 7.60 -8.65 3.59
N PRO A 64 7.66 -9.03 4.88
CA PRO A 64 7.03 -8.34 6.04
C PRO A 64 7.60 -6.96 6.42
N ILE A 65 8.36 -6.30 5.55
CA ILE A 65 8.82 -4.91 5.77
C ILE A 65 7.63 -3.92 5.71
N PHE A 66 6.47 -4.36 5.22
CA PHE A 66 5.26 -3.57 5.04
C PHE A 66 4.15 -3.94 6.04
N GLU A 67 4.47 -4.20 7.31
CA GLU A 67 3.46 -4.30 8.36
C GLU A 67 2.87 -2.92 8.66
N THR A 68 1.80 -2.56 7.96
CA THR A 68 0.86 -1.56 8.46
C THR A 68 0.09 -2.23 9.59
N SER A 69 0.38 -1.87 10.83
CA SER A 69 -0.38 -2.31 11.99
C SER A 69 -1.86 -1.95 11.82
N SER A 70 -2.68 -2.98 11.59
CA SER A 70 -4.09 -2.97 11.92
C SER A 70 -4.55 -4.41 12.07
N ASP A 71 -5.06 -4.67 13.27
CA ASP A 71 -5.50 -5.92 13.85
C ASP A 71 -6.50 -6.70 12.99
N GLU A 72 -6.47 -8.02 13.22
CA GLU A 72 -7.42 -9.09 12.91
C GLU A 72 -8.61 -8.80 11.97
N ASP A 73 -8.70 -9.58 10.89
CA ASP A 73 -9.97 -10.23 10.55
C ASP A 73 -9.71 -11.62 9.94
N ASN A 74 -10.17 -12.61 10.71
CA ASN A 74 -10.22 -14.02 10.43
C ASN A 74 -11.33 -14.32 9.42
N ALA A 75 -11.00 -14.96 8.29
CA ALA A 75 -11.98 -15.68 7.49
C ALA A 75 -11.33 -16.91 6.87
N ASN A 76 -11.47 -18.01 7.62
CA ASN A 76 -11.30 -19.38 7.17
C ASN A 76 -12.07 -19.64 5.85
N SER A 77 -11.42 -20.29 4.88
CA SER A 77 -12.10 -21.07 3.85
C SER A 77 -11.31 -22.35 3.60
N SER A 78 -11.67 -23.33 4.40
CA SER A 78 -11.53 -24.75 4.12
C SER A 78 -12.39 -25.18 2.92
N ASP A 79 -11.76 -25.75 1.90
CA ASP A 79 -12.32 -26.67 0.90
C ASP A 79 -11.10 -27.35 0.25
N GLY A 80 -10.89 -28.66 0.14
CA GLY A 80 -11.81 -29.78 0.07
C GLY A 80 -11.44 -30.63 -1.16
N GLN A 81 -10.85 -31.81 -0.93
CA GLN A 81 -10.71 -32.97 -1.86
C GLN A 81 -9.66 -32.84 -2.99
N LYS A 82 -8.85 -33.87 -3.32
CA LYS A 82 -9.29 -35.22 -3.73
C LYS A 82 -8.18 -36.29 -3.70
N GLN A 83 -8.62 -37.52 -3.44
CA GLN A 83 -7.92 -38.82 -3.41
C GLN A 83 -7.18 -39.26 -4.69
N GLN A 84 -6.19 -40.15 -4.50
CA GLN A 84 -5.85 -41.36 -5.29
C GLN A 84 -4.92 -42.21 -4.38
N LYS A 85 -5.26 -43.37 -3.78
CA LYS A 85 -5.71 -44.71 -4.21
C LYS A 85 -4.75 -45.49 -5.12
N GLY A 86 -4.13 -46.53 -4.53
CA GLY A 86 -3.47 -47.70 -5.13
C GLY A 86 -2.68 -48.43 -4.03
N ASN A 87 -3.14 -49.51 -3.38
CA ASN A 87 -3.22 -50.92 -3.83
C ASN A 87 -2.00 -51.28 -4.71
N SER A 88 -1.14 -52.26 -4.39
CA SER A 88 -1.31 -53.53 -3.70
C SER A 88 0.02 -54.01 -3.12
#